data_AF-A0ABD5SJB0-F1
#
_entry.id   AF-A0ABD5SJB0-F1
#
_cell.length_a   1.000
_cell.length_b   1.000
_cell.length_c   1.000
_cell.angle_alpha   90.00
_cell.angle_beta   90.00
_cell.angle_gamma   90.00
#
_symmetry.space_group_name_H-M   'P 1'
#
loop_
_entity.id
_entity.type
_entity.pdbx_description
1 polymer ?
#
loop_
_entity_poly.entity_id
_entity_poly.type
_entity_poly.pdbx_seq_one_letter_code
_entity_poly.pdbx_strand_id
1 'polypeptide(L)'
;VRTPDRSGEERTREFEALALPYSPAGSVSGALVDVGHGTPAEIDAADVDGRIAVASTTTPEGTRFVHRMEKFGYAVESGAVGFVFVNHLDGQLPPTGSLTFGEEAAAPAVGVSAETGAWLREYAVNATGPVATVELTVDATTTPGESRNVIGRVGPDTNERLLLLAHYDGHDIAEGALDNGCGIATVVTAARILADGTDDTGDAGVADDTGDAGVADGTGDVGVADGTGDVGVADDTRDRKRADPLFPVGVDVVAVGAEEVGLLGAERLARTVDLDAVRGVINVDGAGRFRDLVAMTHTSETAASVADAVSTATRHPVKVRPEPHPFSDQWPFVRRGVPALQLHSDSGERGRGWGHTHADTRDKVDDRNVREHAALVALLVTEFA
;
A
#
# COMPACT_ATOMS: atom_id res chain seq x y z
N VAL A 1 20.22 19.87 -16.41
CA VAL A 1 20.53 19.34 -17.77
C VAL A 1 21.21 20.43 -18.60
N ARG A 2 22.20 20.10 -19.44
CA ARG A 2 22.87 21.08 -20.30
C ARG A 2 22.41 20.96 -21.75
N THR A 3 21.86 22.03 -22.30
CA THR A 3 21.36 22.06 -23.69
C THR A 3 21.75 23.35 -24.38
N PRO A 4 22.15 23.34 -25.66
CA PRO A 4 22.37 24.56 -26.41
C PRO A 4 21.05 25.31 -26.65
N ASP A 5 21.06 26.63 -26.51
CA ASP A 5 19.95 27.48 -26.94
C ASP A 5 19.98 27.72 -28.47
N ARG A 6 19.03 28.53 -28.98
CA ARG A 6 18.93 28.83 -30.42
C ARG A 6 20.17 29.49 -31.01
N SER A 7 21.02 30.10 -30.18
CA SER A 7 22.28 30.73 -30.59
C SER A 7 23.48 29.76 -30.52
N GLY A 8 23.27 28.55 -29.99
CA GLY A 8 24.32 27.56 -29.76
C GLY A 8 25.05 27.75 -28.42
N GLU A 9 24.65 28.69 -27.57
CA GLU A 9 25.21 28.86 -26.23
C GLU A 9 24.63 27.79 -25.29
N GLU A 10 25.48 27.13 -24.50
CA GLU A 10 25.00 26.17 -23.49
C GLU A 10 24.17 26.88 -22.42
N ARG A 11 22.98 26.33 -22.16
CA ARG A 11 22.11 26.72 -21.05
C ARG A 11 21.86 25.54 -20.14
N THR A 12 21.76 25.84 -18.85
CA THR A 12 21.24 24.89 -17.87
C THR A 12 19.72 24.95 -17.89
N ARG A 13 19.10 23.80 -18.11
CA ARG A 13 17.67 23.58 -17.88
C ARG A 13 17.48 22.74 -16.62
N GLU A 14 16.63 23.22 -15.73
CA GLU A 14 16.27 22.57 -14.47
C GLU A 14 14.88 21.97 -14.57
N PHE A 15 14.66 20.91 -13.81
CA PHE A 15 13.40 20.18 -13.75
C PHE A 15 13.05 19.93 -12.29
N GLU A 16 11.76 19.99 -11.98
CA GLU A 16 11.25 19.57 -10.69
C GLU A 16 11.40 18.06 -10.53
N ALA A 17 11.88 17.62 -9.37
CA ALA A 17 12.09 16.24 -9.03
C ALA A 17 11.91 16.03 -7.53
N LEU A 18 11.45 14.84 -7.14
CA LEU A 18 11.33 14.44 -5.74
C LEU A 18 12.44 13.47 -5.38
N ALA A 19 13.15 13.74 -4.27
CA ALA A 19 14.06 12.77 -3.69
C ALA A 19 13.27 11.52 -3.25
N LEU A 20 13.76 10.34 -3.62
CA LEU A 20 13.16 9.09 -3.16
C LEU A 20 13.63 8.79 -1.73
N PRO A 21 12.77 8.22 -0.86
CA PRO A 21 13.18 7.79 0.47
C PRO A 21 14.41 6.90 0.42
N TYR A 22 15.36 7.16 1.33
CA TYR A 22 16.71 6.59 1.38
C TYR A 22 17.65 6.99 0.25
N SER A 23 17.30 7.92 -0.63
CA SER A 23 18.29 8.51 -1.54
C SER A 23 19.35 9.28 -0.74
N PRO A 24 20.65 9.00 -0.92
CA PRO A 24 21.70 9.76 -0.24
C PRO A 24 21.73 11.20 -0.76
N ALA A 25 22.11 12.13 0.11
CA ALA A 25 22.38 13.51 -0.27
C ALA A 25 23.63 13.61 -1.13
N GLY A 26 23.63 14.54 -2.09
CA GLY A 26 24.79 14.85 -2.91
C GLY A 26 24.45 15.14 -4.36
N SER A 27 25.49 15.36 -5.15
CA SER A 27 25.40 15.66 -6.58
C SER A 27 26.23 14.68 -7.39
N VAL A 28 25.63 14.13 -8.44
CA VAL A 28 26.31 13.30 -9.43
C VAL A 28 26.08 13.89 -10.82
N SER A 29 27.06 13.74 -11.70
CA SER A 29 26.96 14.18 -13.09
C SER A 29 27.42 13.06 -14.01
N GLY A 30 26.70 12.88 -15.12
CA GLY A 30 27.02 11.81 -16.06
C GLY A 30 26.16 11.89 -17.31
N ALA A 31 26.48 11.00 -18.25
CA ALA A 31 25.63 10.79 -19.40
C ALA A 31 24.28 10.19 -18.95
N LEU A 32 23.18 10.66 -19.52
CA LEU A 32 21.84 10.13 -19.29
C LEU A 32 21.57 9.00 -20.28
N VAL A 33 21.12 7.84 -19.78
CA VAL A 33 20.77 6.68 -20.59
C VAL A 33 19.34 6.25 -20.30
N ASP A 34 18.51 6.20 -21.35
CA ASP A 34 17.15 5.66 -21.26
C ASP A 34 17.22 4.13 -21.27
N VAL A 35 16.71 3.51 -20.21
CA VAL A 35 16.64 2.06 -20.06
C VAL A 35 15.20 1.56 -20.14
N GLY A 36 14.29 2.34 -20.73
CA GLY A 36 12.91 1.95 -20.99
C GLY A 36 12.14 1.73 -19.68
N HIS A 37 11.82 0.48 -19.36
CA HIS A 37 11.21 0.11 -18.09
C HIS A 37 12.24 -0.27 -17.03
N GLY A 38 13.54 -0.23 -17.29
CA GLY A 38 14.57 -0.60 -16.31
C GLY A 38 14.49 -2.06 -15.89
N THR A 39 13.97 -2.94 -16.76
CA THR A 39 14.09 -4.38 -16.53
C THR A 39 15.56 -4.80 -16.63
N PRO A 40 15.98 -5.91 -15.99
CA PRO A 40 17.37 -6.37 -16.10
C PRO A 40 17.86 -6.49 -17.56
N ALA A 41 17.01 -7.00 -18.45
CA ALA A 41 17.36 -7.14 -19.88
C ALA A 41 17.53 -5.79 -20.60
N GLU A 42 16.71 -4.78 -20.27
CA GLU A 42 16.87 -3.43 -20.84
C GLU A 42 18.12 -2.73 -20.27
N ILE A 43 18.44 -2.96 -18.99
CA ILE A 43 19.64 -2.44 -18.35
C ILE A 43 20.89 -3.09 -18.94
N ASP A 44 20.92 -4.42 -19.13
CA ASP A 44 22.05 -5.14 -19.74
C ASP A 44 22.30 -4.73 -21.20
N ALA A 45 21.22 -4.41 -21.93
CA ALA A 45 21.30 -3.94 -23.31
C ALA A 45 21.79 -2.48 -23.40
N ALA A 46 21.64 -1.71 -22.31
CA ALA A 46 22.19 -0.38 -22.17
C ALA A 46 23.58 -0.41 -21.52
N ASP A 47 24.44 0.54 -21.87
CA ASP A 47 25.68 0.74 -21.13
C ASP A 47 25.38 1.75 -20.02
N VAL A 48 25.29 1.30 -18.76
CA VAL A 48 24.93 2.14 -17.61
C VAL A 48 26.12 2.48 -16.71
N ASP A 49 27.29 1.90 -16.95
CA ASP A 49 28.49 2.10 -16.12
C ASP A 49 28.95 3.57 -16.14
N GLY A 50 29.02 4.19 -14.96
CA GLY A 50 29.34 5.62 -14.82
C GLY A 50 28.26 6.58 -15.33
N ARG A 51 27.05 6.09 -15.65
CA ARG A 51 25.94 6.88 -16.23
C ARG A 51 24.77 7.00 -15.27
N ILE A 52 23.86 7.93 -15.60
CA ILE A 52 22.60 8.13 -14.88
C ILE A 52 21.49 7.48 -15.71
N ALA A 53 20.80 6.50 -15.13
CA ALA A 53 19.72 5.80 -15.81
C ALA A 53 18.38 6.55 -15.66
N VAL A 54 17.56 6.57 -16.71
CA VAL A 54 16.16 7.03 -16.64
C VAL A 54 15.23 5.90 -17.07
N ALA A 55 14.22 5.62 -16.25
CA ALA A 55 13.33 4.47 -16.48
C ALA A 55 11.90 4.73 -16.04
N SER A 56 10.96 3.92 -16.56
CA SER A 56 9.56 3.95 -16.16
C SER A 56 9.37 3.35 -14.77
N THR A 57 8.44 3.92 -14.01
CA THR A 57 7.91 3.29 -12.78
C THR A 57 7.10 2.01 -13.08
N THR A 58 6.60 1.84 -14.32
CA THR A 58 5.87 0.63 -14.76
C THR A 58 6.80 -0.41 -15.38
N THR A 59 6.29 -1.59 -15.75
CA THR A 59 7.03 -2.66 -16.44
C THR A 59 6.43 -2.90 -17.85
N PRO A 60 7.03 -3.66 -18.77
CA PRO A 60 6.42 -3.99 -20.08
C PRO A 60 5.18 -4.88 -19.93
N GLU A 61 4.17 -4.71 -20.79
CA GLU A 61 2.95 -5.56 -20.76
C GLU A 61 3.25 -7.05 -20.91
N GLY A 62 2.41 -7.92 -20.33
CA GLY A 62 2.57 -9.38 -20.39
C GLY A 62 3.75 -9.94 -19.57
N THR A 63 4.51 -9.09 -18.87
CA THR A 63 5.62 -9.51 -18.00
C THR A 63 5.24 -9.40 -16.51
N ARG A 64 6.08 -9.97 -15.63
CA ARG A 64 5.94 -9.74 -14.18
C ARG A 64 6.22 -8.28 -13.83
N PHE A 65 5.66 -7.82 -12.72
CA PHE A 65 6.06 -6.54 -12.13
C PHE A 65 7.52 -6.58 -11.67
N VAL A 66 8.27 -5.53 -12.01
CA VAL A 66 9.65 -5.31 -11.55
C VAL A 66 9.61 -4.10 -10.64
N HIS A 67 9.89 -4.30 -9.36
CA HIS A 67 9.72 -3.26 -8.35
C HIS A 67 10.80 -2.18 -8.47
N ARG A 68 10.52 -0.96 -7.99
CA ARG A 68 11.46 0.17 -7.99
C ARG A 68 12.83 -0.21 -7.43
N MET A 69 12.85 -0.86 -6.26
CA MET A 69 14.07 -1.32 -5.59
C MET A 69 14.86 -2.31 -6.45
N GLU A 70 14.19 -3.18 -7.21
CA GLU A 70 14.84 -4.15 -8.09
C GLU A 70 15.49 -3.45 -9.29
N LYS A 71 14.78 -2.52 -9.94
CA LYS A 71 15.30 -1.71 -11.05
C LYS A 71 16.52 -0.89 -10.63
N PHE A 72 16.37 -0.19 -9.50
CA PHE A 72 17.43 0.65 -8.94
C PHE A 72 18.64 -0.19 -8.53
N GLY A 73 18.43 -1.24 -7.74
CA GLY A 73 19.50 -2.13 -7.27
C GLY A 73 20.29 -2.72 -8.44
N TYR A 74 19.59 -3.28 -9.44
CA TYR A 74 20.24 -3.87 -10.61
C TYR A 74 21.05 -2.84 -11.43
N ALA A 75 20.51 -1.63 -11.64
CA ALA A 75 21.22 -0.57 -12.36
C ALA A 75 22.48 -0.12 -11.62
N VAL A 76 22.40 0.06 -10.30
CA VAL A 76 23.55 0.45 -9.47
C VAL A 76 24.60 -0.65 -9.41
N GLU A 77 24.19 -1.92 -9.26
CA GLU A 77 25.10 -3.07 -9.36
C GLU A 77 25.78 -3.16 -10.74
N SER A 78 25.11 -2.67 -11.79
CA SER A 78 25.63 -2.58 -13.15
C SER A 78 26.48 -1.32 -13.40
N GLY A 79 26.72 -0.48 -12.39
CA GLY A 79 27.61 0.67 -12.45
C GLY A 79 26.93 2.04 -12.62
N ALA A 80 25.59 2.11 -12.61
CA ALA A 80 24.89 3.40 -12.66
C ALA A 80 25.22 4.24 -11.42
N VAL A 81 25.52 5.53 -11.64
CA VAL A 81 25.88 6.48 -10.57
C VAL A 81 24.70 7.31 -10.08
N GLY A 82 23.52 7.16 -10.70
CA GLY A 82 22.27 7.78 -10.28
C GLY A 82 21.09 7.25 -11.09
N PHE A 83 19.87 7.47 -10.60
CA PHE A 83 18.66 6.92 -11.23
C PHE A 83 17.51 7.93 -11.22
N VAL A 84 16.79 8.03 -12.34
CA VAL A 84 15.60 8.88 -12.50
C VAL A 84 14.39 8.00 -12.80
N PHE A 85 13.42 7.98 -11.89
CA PHE A 85 12.14 7.30 -12.08
C PHE A 85 11.12 8.24 -12.70
N VAL A 86 10.57 7.83 -13.84
CA VAL A 86 9.54 8.56 -14.57
C VAL A 86 8.17 8.00 -14.21
N ASN A 87 7.26 8.86 -13.75
CA ASN A 87 5.88 8.43 -13.56
C ASN A 87 5.22 8.07 -14.90
N HIS A 88 4.25 7.18 -14.83
CA HIS A 88 3.45 6.71 -15.96
C HIS A 88 2.15 7.52 -16.16
N LEU A 89 1.76 8.32 -15.16
CA LEU A 89 0.58 9.17 -15.21
C LEU A 89 0.95 10.61 -15.56
N ASP A 90 0.17 11.17 -16.47
CA ASP A 90 0.18 12.60 -16.79
C ASP A 90 -0.36 13.42 -15.61
N GLY A 91 0.02 14.69 -15.55
CA GLY A 91 -0.48 15.64 -14.55
C GLY A 91 0.57 16.21 -13.61
N GLN A 92 1.85 16.23 -14.00
CA GLN A 92 2.95 16.72 -13.15
C GLN A 92 3.05 15.97 -11.82
N LEU A 93 2.98 14.63 -11.87
CA LEU A 93 2.99 13.77 -10.70
C LEU A 93 4.34 13.06 -10.54
N PRO A 94 5.40 13.69 -10.01
CA PRO A 94 6.63 12.97 -9.68
C PRO A 94 6.31 11.85 -8.65
N PRO A 95 6.81 10.62 -8.87
CA PRO A 95 6.54 9.50 -7.97
C PRO A 95 7.52 9.50 -6.80
N THR A 96 7.09 9.02 -5.64
CA THR A 96 7.97 8.71 -4.51
C THR A 96 8.03 7.20 -4.22
N GLY A 97 8.74 6.83 -3.15
CA GLY A 97 8.82 5.49 -2.57
C GLY A 97 10.23 4.94 -2.40
N SER A 98 10.41 4.14 -1.36
CA SER A 98 11.73 3.72 -0.88
C SER A 98 12.57 3.00 -1.94
N LEU A 99 13.88 3.31 -1.92
CA LEU A 99 14.91 2.70 -2.78
C LEU A 99 15.52 1.42 -2.18
N THR A 100 15.59 1.37 -0.87
CA THR A 100 16.08 0.24 -0.06
C THR A 100 15.32 0.24 1.27
N PHE A 101 15.59 -0.71 2.16
CA PHE A 101 14.96 -0.80 3.48
C PHE A 101 16.00 -0.64 4.59
N GLY A 102 15.78 0.34 5.49
CA GLY A 102 16.52 0.49 6.73
C GLY A 102 17.90 1.15 6.66
N GLU A 103 18.38 1.53 5.47
CA GLU A 103 19.67 2.21 5.28
C GLU A 103 19.64 3.15 4.07
N GLU A 104 20.63 4.02 3.91
CA GLU A 104 20.74 4.85 2.70
C GLU A 104 21.14 4.00 1.48
N ALA A 105 20.57 4.33 0.34
CA ALA A 105 20.88 3.70 -0.93
C ALA A 105 22.30 4.07 -1.40
N ALA A 106 22.91 3.22 -2.24
CA ALA A 106 24.28 3.40 -2.71
C ALA A 106 24.46 4.54 -3.74
N ALA A 107 23.38 5.05 -4.33
CA ALA A 107 23.39 6.11 -5.34
C ALA A 107 22.15 7.00 -5.21
N PRO A 108 22.25 8.30 -5.57
CA PRO A 108 21.11 9.21 -5.55
C PRO A 108 20.06 8.80 -6.59
N ALA A 109 18.80 8.89 -6.21
CA ALA A 109 17.70 8.72 -7.15
C ALA A 109 16.51 9.64 -6.85
N VAL A 110 15.86 10.05 -7.93
CA VAL A 110 14.71 10.96 -7.87
C VAL A 110 13.55 10.46 -8.71
N GLY A 111 12.34 10.86 -8.34
CA GLY A 111 11.15 10.76 -9.16
C GLY A 111 10.88 12.04 -9.95
N VAL A 112 10.48 11.91 -11.21
CA VAL A 112 10.03 13.01 -12.07
C VAL A 112 8.66 12.69 -12.69
N SER A 113 7.93 13.75 -13.05
CA SER A 113 6.64 13.62 -13.74
C SER A 113 6.77 12.93 -15.10
N ALA A 114 5.66 12.43 -15.64
CA ALA A 114 5.62 11.81 -16.97
C ALA A 114 6.14 12.77 -18.05
N GLU A 115 5.79 14.06 -17.95
CA GLU A 115 6.15 15.09 -18.93
C GLU A 115 7.63 15.45 -18.87
N THR A 116 8.18 15.59 -17.66
CA THR A 116 9.62 15.78 -17.47
C THR A 116 10.39 14.55 -17.96
N GLY A 117 9.91 13.35 -17.64
CA GLY A 117 10.53 12.11 -18.06
C GLY A 117 10.50 11.91 -19.58
N ALA A 118 9.40 12.25 -20.25
CA ALA A 118 9.31 12.21 -21.71
C ALA A 118 10.39 13.09 -22.36
N TRP A 119 10.58 14.31 -21.82
CA TRP A 119 11.63 15.20 -22.30
C TRP A 119 13.04 14.64 -22.03
N LEU A 120 13.28 14.09 -20.82
CA LEU A 120 14.58 13.51 -20.45
C LEU A 120 14.94 12.29 -21.30
N ARG A 121 13.95 11.44 -21.62
CA ARG A 121 14.16 10.26 -22.48
C ARG A 121 14.45 10.66 -23.91
N GLU A 122 13.71 11.62 -24.46
CA GLU A 122 14.01 12.17 -25.79
C GLU A 122 15.42 12.78 -25.83
N TYR A 123 15.81 13.50 -24.78
CA TYR A 123 17.16 14.04 -24.63
C TYR A 123 18.22 12.93 -24.61
N ALA A 124 17.99 11.81 -23.91
CA ALA A 124 18.90 10.69 -23.81
C ALA A 124 19.17 9.97 -25.16
N VAL A 125 18.17 9.90 -26.04
CA VAL A 125 18.25 9.14 -27.30
C VAL A 125 18.56 9.99 -28.54
N ASN A 126 18.87 11.28 -28.36
CA ASN A 126 18.99 12.22 -29.48
C ASN A 126 20.19 11.88 -30.39
N ALA A 127 19.91 11.06 -31.42
CA ALA A 127 20.86 10.25 -32.18
C ALA A 127 21.87 11.01 -33.05
N THR A 128 21.81 12.35 -33.09
CA THR A 128 22.71 13.19 -33.90
C THR A 128 23.31 14.38 -33.12
N GLY A 129 23.03 14.47 -31.81
CA GLY A 129 23.47 15.56 -30.93
C GLY A 129 24.66 15.21 -30.03
N PRO A 130 25.12 16.18 -29.18
CA PRO A 130 26.10 15.91 -28.13
C PRO A 130 25.55 14.91 -27.10
N VAL A 131 26.44 14.19 -26.41
CA VAL A 131 26.08 13.24 -25.36
C VAL A 131 25.19 13.94 -24.31
N ALA A 132 23.99 13.38 -24.12
CA ALA A 132 23.02 13.86 -23.16
C ALA A 132 23.64 13.84 -21.76
N THR A 133 23.92 15.01 -21.19
CA THR A 133 24.60 15.12 -19.89
C THR A 133 23.67 15.78 -18.88
N VAL A 134 23.54 15.14 -17.72
CA VAL A 134 22.73 15.64 -16.62
C VAL A 134 23.55 15.73 -15.34
N GLU A 135 23.12 16.64 -14.48
CA GLU A 135 23.54 16.73 -13.10
C GLU A 135 22.29 16.44 -12.26
N LEU A 136 22.40 15.47 -11.37
CA LEU A 136 21.37 15.05 -10.43
C LEU A 136 21.82 15.44 -9.03
N THR A 137 21.05 16.29 -8.37
CA THR A 137 21.33 16.76 -7.01
C THR A 137 20.18 16.38 -6.10
N VAL A 138 20.51 15.75 -4.97
CA VAL A 138 19.57 15.39 -3.91
C VAL A 138 19.98 16.13 -2.65
N ASP A 139 19.03 16.87 -2.07
CA ASP A 139 19.13 17.46 -0.74
C ASP A 139 18.17 16.69 0.19
N ALA A 140 18.74 15.83 1.02
CA ALA A 140 17.97 14.93 1.90
C ALA A 140 18.78 14.61 3.17
N THR A 141 18.11 14.14 4.20
CA THR A 141 18.78 13.58 5.38
C THR A 141 18.04 12.34 5.85
N THR A 142 18.78 11.29 6.16
CA THR A 142 18.24 10.07 6.77
C THR A 142 18.57 10.07 8.25
N THR A 143 17.55 10.07 9.11
CA THR A 143 17.73 10.06 10.56
C THR A 143 16.89 8.96 11.20
N PRO A 144 17.35 8.36 12.32
CA PRO A 144 16.54 7.38 13.04
C PRO A 144 15.23 7.99 13.54
N GLY A 145 14.11 7.32 13.24
CA GLY A 145 12.78 7.67 13.72
C GLY A 145 12.18 6.59 14.64
N GLU A 146 11.09 6.93 15.33
CA GLU A 146 10.30 5.99 16.13
C GLU A 146 8.90 5.85 15.53
N SER A 147 8.44 4.61 15.37
CA SER A 147 7.08 4.27 14.94
C SER A 147 6.49 3.21 15.89
N ARG A 148 5.19 2.92 15.76
CA ARG A 148 4.47 2.00 16.65
C ARG A 148 3.53 1.12 15.84
N ASN A 149 3.35 -0.12 16.29
CA ASN A 149 2.20 -0.91 15.89
C ASN A 149 1.11 -0.71 16.95
N VAL A 150 -0.14 -0.51 16.51
CA VAL A 150 -1.31 -0.44 17.39
C VAL A 150 -2.09 -1.73 17.23
N ILE A 151 -2.30 -2.46 18.34
CA ILE A 151 -2.92 -3.79 18.32
C ILE A 151 -4.23 -3.76 19.11
N GLY A 152 -5.34 -4.03 18.43
CA GLY A 152 -6.64 -4.36 19.01
C GLY A 152 -6.88 -5.88 18.95
N ARG A 153 -7.84 -6.38 19.72
CA ARG A 153 -8.22 -7.80 19.72
C ARG A 153 -9.72 -7.97 19.59
N VAL A 154 -10.13 -8.93 18.77
CA VAL A 154 -11.54 -9.35 18.61
C VAL A 154 -11.65 -10.88 18.68
N GLY A 155 -12.84 -11.38 19.03
CA GLY A 155 -13.08 -12.83 19.17
C GLY A 155 -12.65 -13.42 20.52
N PRO A 156 -12.60 -14.76 20.62
CA PRO A 156 -12.27 -15.44 21.87
C PRO A 156 -10.79 -15.32 22.25
N ASP A 157 -10.52 -15.24 23.55
CA ASP A 157 -9.15 -15.30 24.07
C ASP A 157 -8.64 -16.74 24.06
N THR A 158 -7.97 -17.11 22.96
CA THR A 158 -7.37 -18.44 22.76
C THR A 158 -5.84 -18.37 22.84
N ASN A 159 -5.10 -19.45 22.59
CA ASN A 159 -3.65 -19.31 22.36
C ASN A 159 -3.34 -19.00 20.90
N GLU A 160 -4.12 -19.59 19.99
CA GLU A 160 -3.94 -19.42 18.56
C GLU A 160 -4.57 -18.10 18.08
N ARG A 161 -3.96 -17.49 17.06
CA ARG A 161 -4.36 -16.18 16.55
C ARG A 161 -4.32 -16.11 15.04
N LEU A 162 -5.24 -15.34 14.46
CA LEU A 162 -5.06 -14.71 13.15
C LEU A 162 -4.55 -13.28 13.34
N LEU A 163 -3.73 -12.81 12.41
CA LEU A 163 -3.35 -11.41 12.34
C LEU A 163 -4.08 -10.73 11.17
N LEU A 164 -4.83 -9.67 11.46
CA LEU A 164 -5.44 -8.80 10.45
C LEU A 164 -4.67 -7.48 10.43
N LEU A 165 -3.89 -7.24 9.37
CA LEU A 165 -2.94 -6.14 9.25
C LEU A 165 -3.40 -5.11 8.21
N ALA A 166 -3.06 -3.84 8.45
CA ALA A 166 -2.92 -2.81 7.43
C ALA A 166 -1.94 -1.75 7.96
N HIS A 167 -1.09 -1.20 7.11
CA HIS A 167 -0.27 -0.06 7.52
C HIS A 167 -1.08 1.24 7.55
N TYR A 168 -0.68 2.15 8.45
CA TYR A 168 -1.30 3.47 8.60
C TYR A 168 -0.39 4.63 8.20
N ASP A 169 0.91 4.38 8.00
CA ASP A 169 1.81 5.37 7.45
C ASP A 169 1.64 5.50 5.93
N GLY A 170 2.09 6.62 5.40
CA GLY A 170 2.14 6.92 3.98
C GLY A 170 3.30 7.89 3.72
N HIS A 171 3.59 8.17 2.45
CA HIS A 171 4.59 9.18 2.12
C HIS A 171 4.12 10.60 2.41
N ASP A 172 5.07 11.45 2.79
CA ASP A 172 4.89 12.85 3.22
C ASP A 172 4.47 13.82 2.12
N ILE A 173 4.28 13.33 0.90
CA ILE A 173 3.87 14.12 -0.26
C ILE A 173 2.34 14.19 -0.41
N ALA A 174 1.57 13.32 0.22
CA ALA A 174 0.13 13.23 -0.01
C ALA A 174 -0.64 12.80 1.26
N GLU A 175 -1.95 12.63 1.11
CA GLU A 175 -2.80 12.13 2.20
C GLU A 175 -2.64 10.61 2.40
N GLY A 176 -2.08 9.89 1.41
CA GLY A 176 -1.94 8.42 1.45
C GLY A 176 -3.30 7.73 1.48
N ALA A 177 -4.31 8.29 0.80
CA ALA A 177 -5.69 7.84 0.93
C ALA A 177 -5.90 6.44 0.33
N LEU A 178 -5.24 6.15 -0.80
CA LEU A 178 -5.21 4.84 -1.44
C LEU A 178 -4.11 3.98 -0.81
N ASP A 179 -2.93 4.54 -0.55
CA ASP A 179 -1.75 3.87 0.02
C ASP A 179 -1.39 4.47 1.40
N ASN A 180 -1.95 3.97 2.52
CA ASN A 180 -2.95 2.91 2.63
C ASN A 180 -4.13 3.27 3.56
N GLY A 181 -4.57 4.53 3.49
CA GLY A 181 -5.73 5.04 4.23
C GLY A 181 -7.01 4.21 4.01
N CYS A 182 -7.25 3.74 2.79
CA CYS A 182 -8.39 2.88 2.48
C CYS A 182 -8.26 1.48 3.12
N GLY A 183 -7.07 0.87 3.11
CA GLY A 183 -6.84 -0.45 3.71
C GLY A 183 -7.02 -0.42 5.22
N ILE A 184 -6.47 0.59 5.91
CA ILE A 184 -6.68 0.74 7.36
C ILE A 184 -8.14 1.04 7.70
N ALA A 185 -8.84 1.84 6.89
CA ALA A 185 -10.27 2.07 7.07
C ALA A 185 -11.09 0.77 6.88
N THR A 186 -10.73 -0.05 5.89
CA THR A 186 -11.33 -1.38 5.66
C THR A 186 -11.07 -2.32 6.84
N VAL A 187 -9.85 -2.37 7.38
CA VAL A 187 -9.51 -3.20 8.56
C VAL A 187 -10.29 -2.78 9.80
N VAL A 188 -10.34 -1.48 10.10
CA VAL A 188 -11.09 -0.98 11.27
C VAL A 188 -12.59 -1.25 11.12
N THR A 189 -13.13 -1.13 9.91
CA THR A 189 -14.54 -1.42 9.63
C THR A 189 -14.83 -2.93 9.76
N ALA A 190 -13.95 -3.79 9.23
CA ALA A 190 -14.08 -5.24 9.38
C ALA A 190 -13.99 -5.67 10.86
N ALA A 191 -13.08 -5.06 11.63
CA ALA A 191 -12.95 -5.32 13.06
C ALA A 191 -14.23 -4.98 13.83
N ARG A 192 -14.96 -3.92 13.45
CA ARG A 192 -16.28 -3.60 14.03
C ARG A 192 -17.31 -4.67 13.71
N ILE A 193 -17.39 -5.12 12.45
CA ILE A 193 -18.30 -6.20 12.04
C ILE A 193 -18.02 -7.49 12.86
N LEU A 194 -16.75 -7.84 13.02
CA LEU A 194 -16.33 -9.02 13.79
C LEU A 194 -16.66 -8.88 15.29
N ALA A 195 -16.55 -7.67 15.85
CA ALA A 195 -16.89 -7.40 17.25
C ALA A 195 -18.41 -7.42 17.49
N ASP A 196 -19.19 -6.76 16.64
CA ASP A 196 -20.65 -6.70 16.76
C ASP A 196 -21.27 -8.09 16.63
N GLY A 197 -20.78 -8.93 15.72
CA GLY A 197 -21.26 -10.30 15.61
C GLY A 197 -20.90 -11.20 16.80
N THR A 198 -20.00 -10.77 17.70
CA THR A 198 -19.73 -11.44 18.98
C THR A 198 -20.59 -10.93 20.14
N ASP A 199 -21.25 -9.78 19.98
CA ASP A 199 -22.17 -9.17 20.93
C ASP A 199 -23.62 -9.32 20.41
N ASP A 200 -24.28 -10.46 20.68
CA ASP A 200 -25.71 -10.66 20.37
C ASP A 200 -26.61 -9.86 21.33
N THR A 201 -26.56 -8.54 21.25
CA THR A 201 -27.75 -7.73 21.53
C THR A 201 -28.44 -7.54 20.19
N GLY A 202 -29.54 -8.26 19.96
CA GLY A 202 -30.36 -8.20 18.74
C GLY A 202 -31.00 -6.84 18.45
N ASP A 203 -30.19 -5.80 18.41
CA ASP A 203 -30.53 -4.41 18.12
C ASP A 203 -29.63 -3.96 16.95
N ALA A 204 -29.80 -4.64 15.81
CA ALA A 204 -29.23 -4.18 14.55
C ALA A 204 -30.02 -2.94 14.09
N GLY A 205 -29.72 -1.80 14.70
CA GLY A 205 -30.12 -0.50 14.19
C GLY A 205 -29.38 -0.24 12.88
N VAL A 206 -30.10 -0.26 11.75
CA VAL A 206 -29.57 0.23 10.47
C VAL A 206 -29.47 1.75 10.60
N ALA A 207 -28.27 2.27 10.78
CA ALA A 207 -28.00 3.68 10.58
C ALA A 207 -28.02 3.95 9.07
N ASP A 208 -29.06 4.64 8.58
CA ASP A 208 -28.98 5.28 7.27
C ASP A 208 -28.23 6.62 7.42
N ASP A 209 -27.39 6.95 6.43
CA ASP A 209 -26.60 8.17 6.40
C ASP A 209 -27.43 9.42 6.00
N THR A 210 -28.75 9.45 6.27
CA THR A 210 -29.61 10.63 5.97
C THR A 210 -29.93 11.50 7.19
N GLY A 211 -29.50 11.12 8.39
CA GLY A 211 -29.57 11.99 9.56
C GLY A 211 -30.93 12.09 10.23
N ASP A 212 -31.86 11.17 9.94
CA ASP A 212 -33.11 11.02 10.69
C ASP A 212 -33.07 9.73 11.52
N ALA A 213 -32.96 9.88 12.85
CA ALA A 213 -33.02 8.76 13.78
C ALA A 213 -34.48 8.32 13.98
N GLY A 214 -34.83 7.13 13.48
CA GLY A 214 -36.02 6.39 13.87
C GLY A 214 -35.61 5.08 14.53
N VAL A 215 -35.71 5.00 15.86
CA VAL A 215 -35.51 3.74 16.60
C VAL A 215 -36.84 3.00 16.64
N ALA A 216 -36.88 1.76 16.18
CA ALA A 216 -37.98 0.84 16.43
C ALA A 216 -37.50 -0.21 17.42
N ASP A 217 -37.93 -0.13 18.67
CA ASP A 217 -37.79 -1.27 19.58
C ASP A 217 -38.83 -2.34 19.23
N GLY A 218 -38.47 -3.60 19.45
CA GLY A 218 -39.33 -4.76 19.20
C GLY A 218 -40.52 -4.92 20.16
N THR A 219 -40.95 -3.86 20.84
CA THR A 219 -42.13 -3.89 21.74
C THR A 219 -43.31 -3.04 21.26
N GLY A 220 -43.14 -2.23 20.21
CA GLY A 220 -44.26 -1.54 19.56
C GLY A 220 -44.78 -0.32 20.32
N ASP A 221 -43.96 0.34 21.14
CA ASP A 221 -44.29 1.63 21.73
C ASP A 221 -43.47 2.75 21.04
N VAL A 222 -44.17 3.73 20.47
CA VAL A 222 -43.56 4.88 19.81
C VAL A 222 -43.35 5.99 20.85
N GLY A 223 -42.11 6.17 21.32
CA GLY A 223 -41.73 7.30 22.15
C GLY A 223 -41.38 8.52 21.30
N VAL A 224 -42.06 9.65 21.53
CA VAL A 224 -41.73 10.94 20.91
C VAL A 224 -40.63 11.61 21.73
N ALA A 225 -39.48 11.91 21.13
CA ALA A 225 -38.45 12.74 21.77
C ALA A 225 -38.82 14.23 21.65
N ASP A 226 -38.86 14.96 22.77
CA ASP A 226 -38.94 16.42 22.78
C ASP A 226 -37.53 17.04 22.71
N GLY A 227 -37.37 17.99 21.78
CA GLY A 227 -36.07 18.53 21.38
C GLY A 227 -35.40 19.44 22.39
N THR A 228 -34.91 18.91 23.51
CA THR A 228 -34.18 19.70 24.53
C THR A 228 -32.74 19.29 24.81
N GLY A 229 -32.20 18.24 24.16
CA GLY A 229 -30.75 18.06 24.08
C GLY A 229 -30.03 17.79 25.42
N ASP A 230 -30.66 17.05 26.33
CA ASP A 230 -29.97 16.54 27.52
C ASP A 230 -29.53 15.08 27.31
N VAL A 231 -28.20 14.85 27.33
CA VAL A 231 -27.59 13.52 27.32
C VAL A 231 -27.73 12.88 28.71
N GLY A 232 -28.65 11.94 28.83
CA GLY A 232 -28.74 11.04 29.99
C GLY A 232 -27.61 10.01 29.97
N VAL A 233 -26.89 9.88 31.09
CA VAL A 233 -25.95 8.77 31.33
C VAL A 233 -26.76 7.49 31.50
N ALA A 234 -26.63 6.55 30.56
CA ALA A 234 -27.20 5.22 30.70
C ALA A 234 -26.28 4.36 31.60
N ASP A 235 -26.88 3.78 32.64
CA ASP A 235 -26.28 2.84 33.58
C ASP A 235 -26.13 1.45 32.92
N ASP A 236 -24.90 1.02 32.60
CA ASP A 236 -24.60 -0.27 31.95
C ASP A 236 -24.40 -1.40 32.97
N THR A 237 -25.47 -1.75 33.69
CA THR A 237 -25.50 -2.99 34.50
C THR A 237 -26.22 -4.14 33.81
N ARG A 238 -26.25 -4.19 32.47
CA ARG A 238 -26.83 -5.35 31.78
C ARG A 238 -25.82 -6.50 31.76
N ASP A 239 -26.18 -7.56 32.45
CA ASP A 239 -25.52 -8.86 32.44
C ASP A 239 -25.48 -9.42 31.00
N ARG A 240 -24.40 -9.13 30.27
CA ARG A 240 -24.21 -9.54 28.87
C ARG A 240 -24.04 -11.06 28.82
N LYS A 241 -25.07 -11.77 28.38
CA LYS A 241 -24.92 -13.19 28.03
C LYS A 241 -24.00 -13.29 26.83
N ARG A 242 -22.79 -13.78 27.05
CA ARG A 242 -21.77 -14.01 26.01
C ARG A 242 -22.33 -15.02 25.00
N ALA A 243 -22.58 -14.57 23.77
CA ALA A 243 -22.95 -15.45 22.66
C ALA A 243 -21.78 -16.40 22.32
N ASP A 244 -22.08 -17.50 21.62
CA ASP A 244 -21.04 -18.35 21.06
C ASP A 244 -20.20 -17.52 20.07
N PRO A 245 -18.86 -17.60 20.12
CA PRO A 245 -18.01 -16.77 19.28
C PRO A 245 -18.22 -17.13 17.79
N LEU A 246 -18.26 -16.11 16.92
CA LEU A 246 -18.42 -16.26 15.47
C LEU A 246 -17.39 -17.19 14.82
N PHE A 247 -16.22 -17.31 15.43
CA PHE A 247 -15.09 -18.09 14.95
C PHE A 247 -14.23 -18.57 16.13
N PRO A 248 -13.50 -19.70 16.00
CA PRO A 248 -12.92 -20.41 17.14
C PRO A 248 -11.60 -19.81 17.67
N VAL A 249 -10.91 -18.95 16.91
CA VAL A 249 -9.61 -18.37 17.29
C VAL A 249 -9.68 -16.85 17.50
N GLY A 250 -8.77 -16.30 18.30
CA GLY A 250 -8.70 -14.85 18.49
C GLY A 250 -8.10 -14.15 17.26
N VAL A 251 -8.47 -12.89 17.02
CA VAL A 251 -7.89 -12.09 15.93
C VAL A 251 -7.22 -10.86 16.52
N ASP A 252 -5.91 -10.74 16.28
CA ASP A 252 -5.17 -9.51 16.57
C ASP A 252 -5.27 -8.59 15.35
N VAL A 253 -5.96 -7.46 15.53
CA VAL A 253 -6.13 -6.41 14.51
C VAL A 253 -5.00 -5.41 14.70
N VAL A 254 -4.15 -5.25 13.70
CA VAL A 254 -2.92 -4.47 13.82
C VAL A 254 -2.87 -3.35 12.79
N ALA A 255 -2.82 -2.12 13.27
CA ALA A 255 -2.38 -0.97 12.49
C ALA A 255 -0.83 -0.96 12.52
N VAL A 256 -0.21 -1.26 11.39
CA VAL A 256 1.25 -1.38 11.25
C VAL A 256 1.84 0.00 10.94
N GLY A 257 2.94 0.34 11.60
CA GLY A 257 3.65 1.59 11.32
C GLY A 257 4.96 1.34 10.57
N ALA A 258 5.40 2.34 9.80
CA ALA A 258 6.67 2.33 9.08
C ALA A 258 6.77 1.19 8.05
N GLU A 259 5.69 0.94 7.31
CA GLU A 259 5.67 0.04 6.16
C GLU A 259 6.46 0.64 5.00
N GLU A 260 6.20 1.91 4.70
CA GLU A 260 6.69 2.59 3.48
C GLU A 260 8.21 2.75 3.47
N VAL A 261 8.82 2.68 4.66
CA VAL A 261 10.26 2.79 4.92
C VAL A 261 10.92 1.43 5.18
N GLY A 262 10.24 0.34 4.86
CA GLY A 262 10.82 -1.00 4.81
C GLY A 262 10.23 -2.01 5.77
N LEU A 263 8.90 -2.04 5.88
CA LEU A 263 8.15 -3.04 6.61
C LEU A 263 8.57 -3.12 8.09
N LEU A 264 9.06 -2.03 8.67
CA LEU A 264 9.75 -2.06 9.96
C LEU A 264 8.80 -2.48 11.09
N GLY A 265 7.55 -2.03 11.03
CA GLY A 265 6.49 -2.45 11.94
C GLY A 265 6.19 -3.94 11.85
N ALA A 266 5.97 -4.47 10.64
CA ALA A 266 5.71 -5.89 10.44
C ALA A 266 6.92 -6.78 10.77
N GLU A 267 8.14 -6.34 10.45
CA GLU A 267 9.37 -7.03 10.85
C GLU A 267 9.52 -7.10 12.37
N ARG A 268 9.22 -6.00 13.06
CA ARG A 268 9.20 -5.98 14.52
C ARG A 268 8.14 -6.94 15.04
N LEU A 269 6.93 -6.92 14.49
CA LEU A 269 5.81 -7.77 14.90
C LEU A 269 6.16 -9.25 14.75
N ALA A 270 6.60 -9.67 13.56
CA ALA A 270 6.96 -11.04 13.23
C ALA A 270 8.14 -11.60 14.06
N ARG A 271 8.98 -10.73 14.64
CA ARG A 271 10.05 -11.13 15.59
C ARG A 271 9.57 -11.27 17.02
N THR A 272 8.39 -10.73 17.36
CA THR A 272 7.89 -10.64 18.75
C THR A 272 6.72 -11.56 19.05
N VAL A 273 5.88 -11.84 18.06
CA VAL A 273 4.76 -12.76 18.23
C VAL A 273 5.28 -14.20 18.19
N ASP A 274 4.59 -15.10 18.89
CA ASP A 274 4.82 -16.53 18.79
C ASP A 274 4.22 -17.04 17.47
N LEU A 275 5.07 -17.30 16.48
CA LEU A 275 4.62 -17.69 15.14
C LEU A 275 4.00 -19.08 15.10
N ASP A 276 4.32 -19.97 16.05
CA ASP A 276 3.69 -21.30 16.14
C ASP A 276 2.21 -21.18 16.57
N ALA A 277 1.85 -20.06 17.18
CA ALA A 277 0.47 -19.73 17.55
C ALA A 277 -0.27 -18.93 16.45
N VAL A 278 0.41 -18.47 15.39
CA VAL A 278 -0.22 -17.69 14.32
C VAL A 278 -0.73 -18.62 13.21
N ARG A 279 -2.06 -18.72 13.08
CA ARG A 279 -2.73 -19.53 12.05
C ARG A 279 -2.56 -18.98 10.63
N GLY A 280 -2.48 -17.66 10.53
CA GLY A 280 -2.34 -16.97 9.26
C GLY A 280 -2.35 -15.44 9.42
N VAL A 281 -2.00 -14.78 8.32
CA VAL A 281 -1.98 -13.31 8.23
C VAL A 281 -2.88 -12.86 7.09
N ILE A 282 -3.81 -11.95 7.35
CA ILE A 282 -4.54 -11.22 6.32
C ILE A 282 -3.98 -9.79 6.33
N ASN A 283 -3.29 -9.38 5.27
CA ASN A 283 -2.79 -8.02 5.12
C ASN A 283 -3.64 -7.26 4.11
N VAL A 284 -4.15 -6.10 4.49
CA VAL A 284 -5.04 -5.27 3.68
C VAL A 284 -4.27 -4.03 3.25
N ASP A 285 -3.80 -4.06 2.01
CA ASP A 285 -2.98 -3.01 1.42
C ASP A 285 -3.56 -2.65 0.06
N GLY A 286 -4.32 -1.57 0.03
CA GLY A 286 -5.03 -1.06 -1.13
C GLY A 286 -6.35 -1.75 -1.47
N ALA A 287 -6.93 -2.51 -0.55
CA ALA A 287 -8.34 -2.85 -0.64
C ALA A 287 -9.18 -1.59 -0.34
N GLY A 288 -10.06 -1.22 -1.27
CA GLY A 288 -10.92 -0.04 -1.18
C GLY A 288 -10.59 1.04 -2.21
N ARG A 289 -9.46 0.89 -2.93
CA ARG A 289 -9.08 1.76 -4.06
C ARG A 289 -10.07 1.61 -5.23
N PHE A 290 -10.45 0.38 -5.55
CA PHE A 290 -11.35 0.01 -6.65
C PHE A 290 -12.34 -1.06 -6.21
N ARG A 291 -13.31 -1.40 -7.07
CA ARG A 291 -14.40 -2.32 -6.73
C ARG A 291 -13.97 -3.79 -6.66
N ASP A 292 -13.10 -4.23 -7.57
CA ASP A 292 -12.83 -5.66 -7.74
C ASP A 292 -11.67 -6.10 -6.82
N LEU A 293 -11.97 -6.96 -5.84
CA LEU A 293 -10.98 -7.44 -4.86
C LEU A 293 -10.01 -8.48 -5.47
N VAL A 294 -8.73 -8.35 -5.13
CA VAL A 294 -7.65 -9.27 -5.47
C VAL A 294 -7.08 -9.87 -4.19
N ALA A 295 -6.92 -11.18 -4.20
CA ALA A 295 -6.33 -11.95 -3.12
C ALA A 295 -5.01 -12.57 -3.59
N MET A 296 -3.89 -12.03 -3.12
CA MET A 296 -2.56 -12.60 -3.33
C MET A 296 -2.27 -13.62 -2.23
N THR A 297 -1.98 -14.87 -2.61
CA THR A 297 -1.89 -16.00 -1.66
C THR A 297 -0.48 -16.48 -1.41
N HIS A 298 0.50 -15.93 -2.14
CA HIS A 298 1.92 -16.22 -1.95
C HIS A 298 2.23 -17.73 -1.91
N THR A 299 1.69 -18.46 -2.88
CA THR A 299 1.78 -19.92 -3.04
C THR A 299 1.10 -20.76 -1.95
N SER A 300 0.40 -20.14 -1.00
CA SER A 300 -0.35 -20.86 0.04
C SER A 300 -1.67 -21.42 -0.50
N GLU A 301 -1.78 -22.74 -0.57
CA GLU A 301 -3.03 -23.44 -0.91
C GLU A 301 -4.14 -23.15 0.12
N THR A 302 -3.77 -23.03 1.40
CA THR A 302 -4.71 -22.66 2.47
C THR A 302 -5.31 -21.27 2.22
N ALA A 303 -4.48 -20.27 1.93
CA ALA A 303 -4.96 -18.91 1.70
C ALA A 303 -5.80 -18.80 0.41
N ALA A 304 -5.45 -19.58 -0.63
CA ALA A 304 -6.25 -19.70 -1.84
C ALA A 304 -7.63 -20.31 -1.56
N SER A 305 -7.68 -21.42 -0.82
CA SER A 305 -8.94 -22.08 -0.45
C SER A 305 -9.88 -21.15 0.33
N VAL A 306 -9.33 -20.35 1.25
CA VAL A 306 -10.10 -19.34 2.01
C VAL A 306 -10.72 -18.31 1.08
N ALA A 307 -9.94 -17.74 0.16
CA ALA A 307 -10.44 -16.75 -0.79
C ALA A 307 -11.51 -17.31 -1.73
N ASP A 308 -11.30 -18.53 -2.25
CA ASP A 308 -12.25 -19.21 -3.14
C ASP A 308 -13.56 -19.58 -2.43
N ALA A 309 -13.49 -20.01 -1.17
CA ALA A 309 -14.65 -20.33 -0.35
C ALA A 309 -15.51 -19.08 -0.12
N VAL A 310 -14.91 -17.97 0.31
CA VAL A 310 -15.63 -16.70 0.50
C VAL A 310 -16.21 -16.17 -0.81
N SER A 311 -15.45 -16.22 -1.90
CA SER A 311 -15.95 -15.78 -3.22
C SER A 311 -17.16 -16.61 -3.66
N THR A 312 -17.10 -17.94 -3.48
CA THR A 312 -18.19 -18.85 -3.83
C THR A 312 -19.43 -18.61 -2.97
N ALA A 313 -19.26 -18.51 -1.64
CA ALA A 313 -20.35 -18.35 -0.69
C ALA A 313 -21.11 -17.03 -0.89
N THR A 314 -20.38 -15.95 -1.15
CA THR A 314 -20.95 -14.61 -1.35
C THR A 314 -21.47 -14.40 -2.77
N ARG A 315 -21.04 -15.23 -3.74
CA ARG A 315 -21.16 -14.96 -5.19
C ARG A 315 -20.54 -13.61 -5.58
N HIS A 316 -19.57 -13.15 -4.80
CA HIS A 316 -18.82 -11.94 -5.06
C HIS A 316 -17.42 -12.31 -5.58
N PRO A 317 -17.01 -11.86 -6.78
CA PRO A 317 -15.72 -12.24 -7.34
C PRO A 317 -14.54 -11.77 -6.48
N VAL A 318 -13.65 -12.71 -6.11
CA VAL A 318 -12.33 -12.40 -5.55
C VAL A 318 -11.29 -13.01 -6.46
N LYS A 319 -10.45 -12.17 -7.08
CA LYS A 319 -9.43 -12.64 -8.02
C LYS A 319 -8.21 -13.17 -7.26
N VAL A 320 -8.03 -14.49 -7.26
CA VAL A 320 -6.88 -15.14 -6.62
C VAL A 320 -5.63 -15.04 -7.50
N ARG A 321 -4.50 -14.66 -6.90
CA ARG A 321 -3.17 -14.58 -7.52
C ARG A 321 -2.14 -15.33 -6.66
N PRO A 322 -1.52 -16.42 -7.13
CA PRO A 322 -0.62 -17.21 -6.32
C PRO A 322 0.78 -16.61 -6.17
N GLU A 323 1.15 -15.60 -6.97
CA GLU A 323 2.52 -15.09 -7.02
C GLU A 323 2.97 -14.48 -5.68
N PRO A 324 4.22 -14.74 -5.25
CA PRO A 324 4.82 -14.04 -4.12
C PRO A 324 4.94 -12.53 -4.38
N HIS A 325 4.61 -11.72 -3.39
CA HIS A 325 4.77 -10.27 -3.41
C HIS A 325 5.54 -9.83 -2.15
N PRO A 326 6.81 -9.40 -2.27
CA PRO A 326 7.68 -9.20 -1.10
C PRO A 326 7.70 -7.78 -0.53
N PHE A 327 6.80 -6.90 -1.00
CA PHE A 327 6.82 -5.47 -0.73
C PHE A 327 5.57 -5.01 0.03
N SER A 328 5.16 -5.76 1.07
CA SER A 328 4.10 -5.35 2.01
C SER A 328 4.16 -6.19 3.30
N ASP A 329 3.38 -5.82 4.31
CA ASP A 329 3.50 -6.26 5.72
C ASP A 329 3.29 -7.75 6.00
N GLN A 330 2.70 -8.51 5.09
CA GLN A 330 2.63 -9.96 5.24
C GLN A 330 3.98 -10.65 4.98
N TRP A 331 4.88 -10.02 4.23
CA TRP A 331 6.10 -10.66 3.75
C TRP A 331 7.04 -11.16 4.85
N PRO A 332 7.24 -10.43 5.98
CA PRO A 332 7.98 -10.96 7.13
C PRO A 332 7.41 -12.28 7.70
N PHE A 333 6.11 -12.52 7.57
CA PHE A 333 5.46 -13.75 8.03
C PHE A 333 5.56 -14.87 7.00
N VAL A 334 5.33 -14.55 5.73
CA VAL A 334 5.46 -15.51 4.60
C VAL A 334 6.87 -16.11 4.56
N ARG A 335 7.92 -15.30 4.71
CA ARG A 335 9.32 -15.79 4.76
C ARG A 335 9.61 -16.72 5.94
N ARG A 336 8.77 -16.70 6.97
CA ARG A 336 8.88 -17.55 8.17
C ARG A 336 7.89 -18.72 8.14
N GLY A 337 7.22 -18.95 7.01
CA GLY A 337 6.35 -20.11 6.78
C GLY A 337 4.90 -19.92 7.23
N VAL A 338 4.51 -18.72 7.66
CA VAL A 338 3.12 -18.45 8.05
C VAL A 338 2.27 -18.22 6.79
N PRO A 339 1.14 -18.94 6.62
CA PRO A 339 0.20 -18.69 5.52
C PRO A 339 -0.30 -17.25 5.52
N ALA A 340 -0.35 -16.60 4.36
CA ALA A 340 -0.83 -15.23 4.28
C ALA A 340 -1.71 -14.95 3.06
N LEU A 341 -2.63 -14.01 3.24
CA LEU A 341 -3.50 -13.44 2.23
C LEU A 341 -3.24 -11.93 2.18
N GLN A 342 -2.66 -11.42 1.10
CA GLN A 342 -2.59 -9.98 0.85
C GLN A 342 -3.78 -9.55 -0.01
N LEU A 343 -4.53 -8.57 0.47
CA LEU A 343 -5.73 -8.05 -0.17
C LEU A 343 -5.46 -6.67 -0.76
N HIS A 344 -5.78 -6.53 -2.03
CA HIS A 344 -5.69 -5.30 -2.81
C HIS A 344 -6.94 -5.18 -3.71
N SER A 345 -7.13 -4.06 -4.41
CA SER A 345 -8.21 -3.93 -5.40
C SER A 345 -7.68 -3.60 -6.80
N ASP A 346 -8.26 -4.24 -7.82
CA ASP A 346 -7.80 -4.15 -9.21
C ASP A 346 -8.33 -2.86 -9.85
N SER A 347 -7.44 -1.97 -10.26
CA SER A 347 -7.80 -0.81 -11.07
C SER A 347 -8.11 -1.17 -12.52
N GLY A 348 -7.71 -2.37 -12.97
CA GLY A 348 -7.64 -2.73 -14.39
C GLY A 348 -6.52 -2.05 -15.15
N GLU A 349 -5.79 -1.12 -14.51
CA GLU A 349 -4.67 -0.38 -15.07
C GLU A 349 -3.35 -0.89 -14.51
N ARG A 350 -2.26 -0.63 -15.24
CA ARG A 350 -0.94 -1.14 -14.88
C ARG A 350 -0.11 -0.05 -14.21
N GLY A 351 0.43 -0.37 -13.05
CA GLY A 351 1.21 0.58 -12.25
C GLY A 351 0.59 0.74 -10.87
N ARG A 352 0.91 1.85 -10.20
CA ARG A 352 0.42 2.18 -8.85
C ARG A 352 -0.78 3.13 -8.88
N GLY A 353 -1.27 3.50 -10.06
CA GLY A 353 -2.27 4.56 -10.19
C GLY A 353 -1.76 5.84 -9.52
N TRP A 354 -2.59 6.44 -8.67
CA TRP A 354 -2.24 7.65 -7.93
C TRP A 354 -1.32 7.42 -6.71
N GLY A 355 -1.13 6.18 -6.27
CA GLY A 355 -0.32 5.85 -5.10
C GLY A 355 1.11 6.38 -5.21
N HIS A 356 1.66 6.87 -4.09
CA HIS A 356 2.98 7.52 -4.03
C HIS A 356 3.10 8.75 -4.94
N THR A 357 2.00 9.49 -5.16
CA THR A 357 2.01 10.80 -5.82
C THR A 357 1.20 11.80 -5.00
N HIS A 358 1.38 13.10 -5.24
CA HIS A 358 0.54 14.15 -4.62
C HIS A 358 -0.96 14.02 -4.94
N ALA A 359 -1.33 13.20 -5.93
CA ALA A 359 -2.72 12.90 -6.25
C ALA A 359 -3.30 11.76 -5.40
N ASP A 360 -2.54 11.14 -4.49
CA ASP A 360 -3.07 10.14 -3.57
C ASP A 360 -3.89 10.79 -2.44
N THR A 361 -5.14 11.12 -2.76
CA THR A 361 -6.04 11.95 -1.95
C THR A 361 -7.42 11.33 -1.79
N ARG A 362 -8.12 11.73 -0.72
CA ARG A 362 -9.37 11.15 -0.23
C ARG A 362 -10.51 11.13 -1.25
N ASP A 363 -10.56 12.07 -2.18
CA ASP A 363 -11.56 12.15 -3.25
C ASP A 363 -11.55 10.93 -4.20
N LYS A 364 -10.49 10.12 -4.19
CA LYS A 364 -10.35 8.90 -5.00
C LYS A 364 -10.82 7.64 -4.29
N VAL A 365 -11.16 7.73 -3.00
CA VAL A 365 -11.66 6.60 -2.21
C VAL A 365 -13.19 6.57 -2.27
N ASP A 366 -13.75 5.44 -2.71
CA ASP A 366 -15.20 5.19 -2.66
C ASP A 366 -15.58 4.45 -1.38
N ASP A 367 -16.39 5.09 -0.56
CA ASP A 367 -16.87 4.55 0.72
C ASP A 367 -17.64 3.24 0.56
N ARG A 368 -18.29 3.03 -0.60
CA ARG A 368 -18.98 1.77 -0.90
C ARG A 368 -17.99 0.63 -1.05
N ASN A 369 -16.87 0.85 -1.76
CA ASN A 369 -15.83 -0.15 -1.92
C ASN A 369 -15.18 -0.47 -0.56
N VAL A 370 -14.94 0.53 0.28
CA VAL A 370 -14.39 0.32 1.64
C VAL A 370 -15.34 -0.53 2.48
N ARG A 371 -16.65 -0.23 2.49
CA ARG A 371 -17.67 -1.00 3.23
C ARG A 371 -17.82 -2.42 2.70
N GLU A 372 -17.86 -2.58 1.37
CA GLU A 372 -17.96 -3.89 0.71
C GLU A 372 -16.75 -4.77 1.00
N HIS A 373 -15.54 -4.24 0.83
CA HIS A 373 -14.33 -4.95 1.17
C HIS A 373 -14.22 -5.25 2.66
N ALA A 374 -14.69 -4.37 3.55
CA ALA A 374 -14.71 -4.66 4.98
C ALA A 374 -15.58 -5.87 5.31
N ALA A 375 -16.75 -6.00 4.66
CA ALA A 375 -17.60 -7.17 4.81
C ALA A 375 -16.91 -8.44 4.28
N LEU A 376 -16.27 -8.38 3.12
CA LEU A 376 -15.50 -9.51 2.57
C LEU A 376 -14.31 -9.88 3.46
N VAL A 377 -13.58 -8.91 3.99
CA VAL A 377 -12.46 -9.11 4.93
C VAL A 377 -12.96 -9.79 6.20
N ALA A 378 -14.11 -9.39 6.76
CA ALA A 378 -14.67 -10.06 7.93
C ALA A 378 -15.02 -11.52 7.64
N LEU A 379 -15.55 -11.82 6.45
CA LEU A 379 -15.82 -13.20 6.02
C LEU A 379 -14.53 -14.01 5.79
N LEU A 380 -13.50 -13.40 5.20
CA LEU A 380 -12.18 -14.01 5.03
C LEU A 380 -11.52 -14.32 6.37
N VAL A 381 -11.61 -13.41 7.35
CA VAL A 381 -11.15 -13.67 8.73
C VAL A 381 -11.91 -14.85 9.33
N THR A 382 -13.23 -14.88 9.19
CA THR A 382 -14.07 -15.95 9.75
C THR A 382 -13.77 -17.32 9.11
N GLU A 383 -13.54 -17.36 7.79
CA GLU A 383 -13.22 -18.60 7.06
C GLU A 383 -11.78 -19.09 7.32
N PHE A 384 -10.85 -18.17 7.55
CA PHE A 384 -9.45 -18.53 7.86
C PHE A 384 -9.26 -18.97 9.33
N ALA A 385 -10.21 -18.62 10.19
CA ALA A 385 -10.20 -18.90 11.63
C ALA A 385 -10.68 -20.32 11.93
#